data_AF-A0A525IZF4-F1
#
_entry.id   AF-A0A525IZF4-F1
#
_cell.length_a   1.000
_cell.length_b   1.000
_cell.length_c   1.000
_cell.angle_alpha   90.00
_cell.angle_beta   90.00
_cell.angle_gamma   90.00
#
_symmetry.space_group_name_H-M   'P 1'
#
loop_
_entity.id
_entity.type
_entity.pdbx_description
1 polymer ?
#
loop_
_entity_poly.entity_id
_entity_poly.type
_entity_poly.pdbx_seq_one_letter_code
_entity_poly.pdbx_strand_id
1 'polypeptide(L)'
;MSDGREEKPKKHEAVWLKINGSIDIGVIDVTASKAIGFPAGPIRLAEGLPGPKGYGLAHIDRDRASRLKDIGFEAVQACFVDVAANWEAAVCANETNKVVLVKKHRARVLQLVAQIFDGPNGHYWSATTIIIGRRIRPDEVIYQRIITAG
;
A
#
# COMPACT_ATOMS: atom_id res chain seq x y z
N MET A 1 1.85 9.59 45.20
CA MET A 1 2.55 8.57 44.39
C MET A 1 1.95 8.58 43.01
N SER A 2 2.74 9.04 42.05
CA SER A 2 2.38 9.15 40.64
C SER A 2 2.46 7.76 40.00
N ASP A 3 1.39 7.32 39.34
CA ASP A 3 1.53 6.59 38.08
C ASP A 3 0.25 6.80 37.26
N GLY A 4 0.04 8.06 36.84
CA GLY A 4 -0.90 8.39 35.79
C GLY A 4 -0.33 7.89 34.47
N ARG A 5 -0.36 6.57 34.25
CA ARG A 5 -0.06 5.99 32.96
C ARG A 5 -1.13 6.47 32.00
N GLU A 6 -0.75 7.43 31.17
CA GLU A 6 -1.49 7.83 29.98
C GLU A 6 -1.90 6.54 29.25
N GLU A 7 -3.21 6.25 29.22
CA GLU A 7 -3.74 5.17 28.41
C GLU A 7 -3.29 5.43 26.96
N LYS A 8 -2.46 4.52 26.41
CA LYS A 8 -2.15 4.55 24.98
C LYS A 8 -3.48 4.53 24.21
N PRO A 9 -3.71 5.44 23.26
CA PRO A 9 -5.00 5.55 22.60
C PRO A 9 -5.40 4.22 21.96
N LYS A 10 -6.63 3.78 22.27
CA LYS A 10 -7.28 2.61 21.68
C LYS A 10 -7.29 2.75 20.15
N LYS A 11 -7.10 1.63 19.43
CA LYS A 11 -7.13 1.51 17.95
C LYS A 11 -8.08 2.54 17.32
N HIS A 12 -7.53 3.61 16.74
CA HIS A 12 -8.31 4.47 15.85
C HIS A 12 -8.57 3.65 14.58
N GLU A 13 -9.83 3.29 14.33
CA GLU A 13 -10.22 2.65 13.08
C GLU A 13 -9.90 3.61 11.93
N ALA A 14 -9.11 3.15 10.97
CA ALA A 14 -8.81 3.95 9.78
C ALA A 14 -10.10 4.19 8.98
N VAL A 15 -10.31 5.42 8.50
CA VAL A 15 -11.40 5.72 7.56
C VAL A 15 -10.98 5.28 6.17
N TRP A 16 -11.70 4.30 5.61
CA TRP A 16 -11.43 3.75 4.29
C TRP A 16 -12.11 4.57 3.19
N LEU A 17 -11.36 4.89 2.13
CA LEU A 17 -11.90 5.59 0.98
C LEU A 17 -12.69 4.63 0.09
N LYS A 18 -13.89 5.06 -0.31
CA LYS A 18 -14.70 4.36 -1.30
C LYS A 18 -14.40 4.92 -2.69
N ILE A 19 -13.87 4.08 -3.58
CA ILE A 19 -13.47 4.40 -4.96
C ILE A 19 -14.27 3.52 -5.91
N ASN A 20 -14.94 4.12 -6.90
CA ASN A 20 -15.79 3.41 -7.87
C ASN A 20 -16.82 2.48 -7.20
N GLY A 21 -17.36 2.90 -6.05
CA GLY A 21 -18.34 2.11 -5.31
C GLY A 21 -17.78 1.02 -4.38
N SER A 22 -16.46 0.82 -4.34
CA SER A 22 -15.77 -0.20 -3.51
C SER A 22 -14.76 0.42 -2.56
N ILE A 23 -14.50 -0.19 -1.41
CA ILE A 23 -13.36 0.16 -0.54
C ILE A 23 -12.06 -0.55 -0.95
N ASP A 24 -12.19 -1.59 -1.78
CA ASP A 24 -11.09 -2.40 -2.25
C ASP A 24 -10.61 -1.82 -3.59
N ILE A 25 -9.33 -1.46 -3.64
CA ILE A 25 -8.68 -0.77 -4.77
C ILE A 25 -7.74 -1.69 -5.56
N GLY A 26 -7.59 -2.93 -5.09
CA GLY A 26 -6.69 -3.92 -5.64
C GLY A 26 -6.77 -5.21 -4.82
N VAL A 27 -5.92 -6.17 -5.17
CA VAL A 27 -5.91 -7.48 -4.49
C VAL A 27 -4.50 -8.08 -4.53
N ILE A 28 -4.14 -8.74 -3.43
CA ILE A 28 -3.09 -9.76 -3.43
C ILE A 28 -3.80 -11.10 -3.53
N ASP A 29 -3.71 -11.73 -4.70
CA ASP A 29 -4.39 -12.99 -4.98
C ASP A 29 -3.69 -14.20 -4.31
N VAL A 30 -4.30 -15.38 -4.45
CA VAL A 30 -3.81 -16.62 -3.85
C VAL A 30 -2.43 -17.03 -4.39
N THR A 31 -2.14 -16.73 -5.66
CA THR A 31 -0.86 -17.07 -6.28
C THR A 31 0.25 -16.20 -5.70
N ALA A 32 0.01 -14.89 -5.63
CA ALA A 32 0.92 -13.93 -5.00
C ALA A 32 1.11 -14.24 -3.52
N SER A 33 0.03 -14.52 -2.79
CA SER A 33 0.02 -14.86 -1.37
C SER A 33 0.97 -16.02 -1.04
N LYS A 34 0.94 -17.10 -1.82
CA LYS A 34 1.82 -18.26 -1.63
C LYS A 34 3.30 -17.90 -1.73
N ALA A 35 3.66 -17.05 -2.70
CA ALA A 35 5.04 -16.63 -2.91
C ALA A 35 5.51 -15.60 -1.86
N ILE A 36 4.62 -14.68 -1.48
CA ILE A 36 4.87 -13.63 -0.49
C ILE A 36 4.93 -14.21 0.93
N GLY A 37 4.28 -15.35 1.18
CA GLY A 37 4.24 -15.99 2.50
C GLY A 37 3.23 -15.38 3.47
N PHE A 38 2.29 -14.57 2.96
CA PHE A 38 1.24 -13.92 3.74
C PHE A 38 -0.14 -14.17 3.10
N PRO A 39 -1.24 -14.10 3.88
CA PRO A 39 -2.58 -14.30 3.37
C PRO A 39 -2.96 -13.42 2.17
N ALA A 40 -3.71 -14.01 1.24
CA ALA A 40 -4.40 -13.28 0.18
C ALA A 40 -5.45 -12.34 0.78
N GLY A 41 -5.75 -11.25 0.08
CA GLY A 41 -6.78 -10.32 0.53
C GLY A 41 -6.86 -9.05 -0.32
N PRO A 42 -7.95 -8.29 -0.15
CA PRO A 42 -8.11 -7.02 -0.83
C PRO A 42 -7.10 -5.99 -0.31
N ILE A 43 -6.72 -5.07 -1.20
CA ILE A 43 -5.92 -3.89 -0.88
C ILE A 43 -6.89 -2.72 -0.67
N ARG A 44 -6.74 -1.98 0.43
CA ARG A 44 -7.59 -0.86 0.81
C ARG A 44 -6.76 0.39 1.06
N LEU A 45 -7.30 1.55 0.71
CA LEU A 45 -6.68 2.84 0.97
C LEU A 45 -7.45 3.60 2.03
N ALA A 46 -6.75 3.99 3.10
CA ALA A 46 -7.30 4.89 4.10
C ALA A 46 -7.11 6.36 3.67
N GLU A 47 -8.07 7.23 4.00
CA GLU A 47 -7.92 8.69 3.90
C GLU A 47 -6.69 9.15 4.70
N GLY A 48 -6.50 8.50 5.84
CA GLY A 48 -5.29 8.48 6.64
C GLY A 48 -5.64 8.31 8.11
N LEU A 49 -4.64 8.14 8.98
CA LEU A 49 -4.85 8.32 10.42
C LEU A 49 -4.32 9.68 10.89
N PRO A 50 -5.08 10.43 11.70
CA PRO A 50 -4.53 11.56 12.43
C PRO A 50 -3.46 11.06 13.43
N GLY A 51 -2.25 11.59 13.34
CA GLY A 51 -1.16 11.31 14.29
C GLY A 51 0.24 11.65 13.74
N PRO A 52 1.29 11.65 14.60
CA PRO A 52 2.64 12.10 14.24
C PRO A 52 3.31 11.27 13.12
N LYS A 53 2.84 10.04 12.90
CA LYS A 53 3.36 9.10 11.89
C LYS A 53 2.30 8.70 10.86
N GLY A 54 1.34 9.58 10.57
CA GLY A 54 0.18 9.28 9.72
C GLY A 54 0.54 8.40 8.50
N TYR A 55 -0.40 7.56 8.07
CA TYR A 55 -0.26 6.69 6.90
C TYR A 55 -1.45 6.91 5.96
N GLY A 56 -1.40 6.34 4.75
CA GLY A 56 -2.48 6.48 3.76
C GLY A 56 -2.39 7.79 2.97
N LEU A 57 -3.52 8.27 2.46
CA LEU A 57 -3.55 9.41 1.52
C LEU A 57 -2.98 10.70 2.14
N ALA A 58 -3.42 11.05 3.35
CA ALA A 58 -3.02 12.27 4.05
C ALA A 58 -1.52 12.36 4.37
N HIS A 59 -0.84 11.23 4.53
CA HIS A 59 0.62 11.20 4.76
C HIS A 59 1.38 11.59 3.49
N ILE A 60 0.94 11.08 2.34
CA ILE A 60 1.64 11.27 1.08
C ILE A 60 1.36 12.61 0.44
N ASP A 61 0.13 13.08 0.59
CA ASP A 61 -0.29 14.34 -0.02
C ASP A 61 0.60 15.52 0.43
N ARG A 62 1.08 15.48 1.67
CA ARG A 62 2.02 16.48 2.21
C ARG A 62 3.41 16.43 1.57
N ASP A 63 3.92 15.23 1.28
CA ASP A 63 5.35 15.04 1.00
C ASP A 63 5.66 14.76 -0.48
N ARG A 64 4.70 14.20 -1.24
CA ARG A 64 4.98 13.63 -2.57
C ARG A 64 3.98 14.01 -3.65
N ALA A 65 2.96 14.81 -3.35
CA ALA A 65 1.94 15.21 -4.32
C ALA A 65 2.55 15.87 -5.57
N SER A 66 3.48 16.82 -5.39
CA SER A 66 4.15 17.50 -6.52
C SER A 66 4.91 16.52 -7.41
N ARG A 67 5.73 15.64 -6.83
CA ARG A 67 6.52 14.64 -7.57
C ARG A 67 5.65 13.64 -8.33
N LEU A 68 4.50 13.28 -7.77
CA LEU A 68 3.53 12.40 -8.43
C LEU A 68 2.84 13.11 -9.60
N LYS A 69 2.54 14.40 -9.44
CA LYS A 69 2.03 15.24 -10.54
C LYS A 69 3.04 15.36 -11.68
N ASP A 70 4.33 15.55 -11.38
CA ASP A 70 5.39 15.66 -12.38
C ASP A 70 5.53 14.40 -13.26
N ILE A 71 5.13 13.24 -12.75
CA ILE A 71 5.16 11.97 -13.50
C ILE A 71 3.80 11.59 -14.11
N GLY A 72 2.82 12.51 -14.05
CA GLY A 72 1.55 12.42 -14.77
C GLY A 72 0.36 11.88 -13.99
N PHE A 73 0.41 11.84 -12.64
CA PHE A 73 -0.78 11.54 -11.84
C PHE A 73 -1.51 12.83 -11.47
N GLU A 74 -2.81 12.89 -11.73
CA GLU A 74 -3.64 14.05 -11.39
C GLU A 74 -3.81 14.22 -9.87
N ALA A 75 -3.79 13.11 -9.14
CA ALA A 75 -3.87 13.09 -7.68
C ALA A 75 -3.05 11.93 -7.10
N VAL A 76 -2.61 12.07 -5.85
CA VAL A 76 -1.93 11.00 -5.11
C VAL A 76 -2.76 9.73 -5.07
N GLN A 77 -4.06 9.87 -4.82
CA GLN A 77 -5.02 8.76 -4.78
C GLN A 77 -5.03 7.95 -6.09
N ALA A 78 -4.94 8.62 -7.25
CA ALA A 78 -4.91 7.94 -8.54
C ALA A 78 -3.69 7.02 -8.68
N CYS A 79 -2.55 7.43 -8.12
CA CYS A 79 -1.33 6.61 -8.08
C CYS A 79 -1.51 5.36 -7.20
N PHE A 80 -2.17 5.50 -6.05
CA PHE A 80 -2.50 4.34 -5.19
C PHE A 80 -3.38 3.32 -5.90
N VAL A 81 -4.44 3.79 -6.54
CA VAL A 81 -5.36 2.93 -7.29
C VAL A 81 -4.63 2.23 -8.43
N ASP A 82 -3.84 2.97 -9.21
CA ASP A 82 -3.11 2.39 -10.34
C ASP A 82 -2.11 1.31 -9.90
N VAL A 83 -1.30 1.56 -8.86
CA VAL A 83 -0.33 0.56 -8.38
C VAL A 83 -1.06 -0.63 -7.74
N ALA A 84 -2.07 -0.41 -6.91
CA ALA A 84 -2.78 -1.50 -6.24
C ALA A 84 -3.51 -2.44 -7.22
N ALA A 85 -4.03 -1.91 -8.33
CA ALA A 85 -4.68 -2.71 -9.36
C ALA A 85 -3.67 -3.41 -10.29
N ASN A 86 -2.60 -2.70 -10.66
CA ASN A 86 -1.75 -3.07 -11.80
C ASN A 86 -0.29 -3.35 -11.42
N TRP A 87 -0.01 -3.71 -10.17
CA TRP A 87 1.33 -4.09 -9.76
C TRP A 87 1.83 -5.34 -10.50
N GLU A 88 3.13 -5.35 -10.77
CA GLU A 88 3.82 -6.32 -11.62
C GLU A 88 4.73 -7.25 -10.80
N ALA A 89 5.28 -6.76 -9.69
CA ALA A 89 6.17 -7.53 -8.83
C ALA A 89 5.94 -7.22 -7.35
N ALA A 90 6.36 -8.13 -6.48
CA ALA A 90 6.44 -7.92 -5.04
C ALA A 90 7.87 -8.10 -4.57
N VAL A 91 8.29 -7.27 -3.61
CA VAL A 91 9.57 -7.39 -2.90
C VAL A 91 9.33 -7.35 -1.39
N CYS A 92 10.27 -7.91 -0.62
CA CYS A 92 10.23 -7.82 0.85
C CYS A 92 10.27 -6.36 1.31
N ALA A 93 9.43 -6.01 2.28
CA ALA A 93 9.63 -4.80 3.06
C ALA A 93 10.62 -5.08 4.21
N ASN A 94 11.18 -4.02 4.80
CA ASN A 94 12.03 -4.13 5.99
C ASN A 94 11.26 -4.50 7.28
N GLU A 95 9.96 -4.75 7.19
CA GLU A 95 9.07 -5.07 8.30
C GLU A 95 8.26 -6.33 8.00
N THR A 96 8.11 -7.20 9.00
CA THR A 96 7.59 -8.57 8.89
C THR A 96 6.10 -8.69 8.59
N ASN A 97 5.35 -7.60 8.49
CA ASN A 97 3.93 -7.61 8.13
C ASN A 97 3.64 -6.70 6.93
N LYS A 98 4.68 -6.38 6.15
CA LYS A 98 4.60 -5.51 5.00
C LYS A 98 5.17 -6.18 3.76
N VAL A 99 4.62 -5.82 2.62
CA VAL A 99 5.15 -6.14 1.31
C VAL A 99 5.21 -4.85 0.49
N VAL A 100 6.17 -4.77 -0.43
CA VAL A 100 6.22 -3.67 -1.39
C VAL A 100 5.78 -4.19 -2.74
N LEU A 101 4.64 -3.66 -3.22
CA LEU A 101 4.09 -3.92 -4.53
C LEU A 101 4.68 -2.92 -5.52
N VAL A 102 5.18 -3.44 -6.63
CA VAL A 102 6.00 -2.67 -7.57
C VAL A 102 5.31 -2.62 -8.92
N LYS A 103 5.23 -1.42 -9.47
CA LYS A 103 4.70 -1.17 -10.81
C LYS A 103 5.65 -0.27 -11.58
N LYS A 104 5.95 -0.61 -12.83
CA LYS A 104 6.63 0.34 -13.73
C LYS A 104 5.65 1.43 -14.18
N HIS A 105 6.11 2.68 -14.17
CA HIS A 105 5.36 3.81 -14.69
C HIS A 105 6.28 4.71 -15.50
N ARG A 106 6.16 4.66 -16.83
CA ARG A 106 7.06 5.35 -17.75
C ARG A 106 8.54 4.99 -17.45
N ALA A 107 9.38 6.00 -17.21
CA ALA A 107 10.79 5.87 -16.84
C ALA A 107 11.02 5.80 -15.31
N ARG A 108 10.00 5.48 -14.52
CA ARG A 108 10.04 5.41 -13.06
C ARG A 108 9.50 4.07 -12.57
N VAL A 109 9.85 3.75 -11.33
CA VAL A 109 9.31 2.60 -10.60
C VAL A 109 8.53 3.13 -9.42
N LEU A 110 7.27 2.70 -9.31
CA LEU A 110 6.40 3.01 -8.20
C LEU A 110 6.40 1.82 -7.24
N GLN A 111 6.53 2.12 -5.95
CA GLN A 111 6.59 1.13 -4.89
C GLN A 111 5.52 1.44 -3.86
N LEU A 112 4.45 0.65 -3.85
CA LEU A 112 3.37 0.71 -2.87
C LEU A 112 3.69 -0.21 -1.69
N VAL A 113 3.84 0.36 -0.51
CA VAL A 113 3.98 -0.40 0.73
C VAL A 113 2.60 -0.78 1.24
N ALA A 114 2.33 -2.08 1.26
CA ALA A 114 1.10 -2.67 1.76
C ALA A 114 1.36 -3.40 3.08
N GLN A 115 0.56 -3.13 4.11
CA GLN A 115 0.66 -3.77 5.42
C GLN A 115 -0.56 -4.64 5.68
N ILE A 116 -0.37 -5.88 6.14
CA ILE A 116 -1.49 -6.79 6.43
C ILE A 116 -2.12 -6.51 7.80
N PHE A 117 -3.45 -6.64 7.85
CA PHE A 117 -4.27 -6.52 9.05
C PHE A 117 -5.41 -7.55 9.05
N ASP A 118 -5.88 -7.89 10.24
CA ASP A 118 -7.08 -8.71 10.44
C ASP A 118 -8.32 -7.82 10.50
N GLY A 119 -9.41 -8.28 9.89
CA GLY A 119 -10.73 -7.65 9.97
C GLY A 119 -11.87 -8.66 10.09
N PRO A 120 -13.11 -8.19 10.30
CA PRO A 120 -14.28 -9.07 10.47
C PRO A 120 -14.56 -10.02 9.29
N ASN A 121 -14.12 -9.64 8.08
CA ASN A 121 -14.33 -10.40 6.84
C ASN A 121 -13.03 -11.06 6.33
N GLY A 122 -12.08 -11.35 7.24
CA GLY A 122 -10.78 -11.88 6.91
C GLY A 122 -9.68 -10.82 6.81
N HIS A 123 -8.53 -11.23 6.27
CA HIS A 123 -7.36 -10.37 6.14
C HIS A 123 -7.56 -9.31 5.05
N TYR A 124 -6.95 -8.15 5.24
CA TYR A 124 -6.84 -7.11 4.22
C TYR A 124 -5.47 -6.44 4.28
N TRP A 125 -5.11 -5.80 3.17
CA TRP A 125 -3.86 -5.08 3.02
C TRP A 125 -4.12 -3.58 3.00
N SER A 126 -3.59 -2.86 3.98
CA SER A 126 -3.63 -1.40 4.00
C SER A 126 -2.53 -0.83 3.12
N ALA A 127 -2.91 -0.03 2.13
CA ALA A 127 -2.02 0.77 1.32
C ALA A 127 -1.49 1.96 2.14
N THR A 128 -0.25 1.86 2.63
CA THR A 128 0.29 2.80 3.62
C THR A 128 1.10 3.93 3.01
N THR A 129 1.91 3.65 1.99
CA THR A 129 2.73 4.67 1.31
C THR A 129 3.11 4.26 -0.12
N ILE A 130 3.39 5.23 -0.99
CA ILE A 130 3.91 5.09 -2.35
C ILE A 130 5.22 5.86 -2.47
N ILE A 131 6.27 5.17 -2.88
CA ILE A 131 7.60 5.71 -3.12
C ILE A 131 7.84 5.73 -4.64
N ILE A 132 8.33 6.86 -5.15
CA ILE A 132 8.94 6.91 -6.48
C ILE A 132 10.37 6.40 -6.30
N GLY A 133 10.55 5.10 -6.55
CA GLY A 133 11.75 4.37 -6.18
C GLY A 133 12.73 4.15 -7.32
N ARG A 134 13.83 3.49 -6.98
CA ARG A 134 14.80 2.98 -7.96
C ARG A 134 14.27 1.74 -8.67
N ARG A 135 14.99 1.35 -9.73
CA ARG A 135 14.84 0.02 -10.34
C ARG A 135 15.07 -1.07 -9.29
N ILE A 136 14.16 -2.02 -9.25
CA ILE A 136 14.26 -3.24 -8.45
C ILE A 136 15.22 -4.20 -9.14
N ARG A 137 16.16 -4.78 -8.39
CA ARG A 137 17.06 -5.81 -8.91
C ARG A 137 16.34 -7.16 -8.90
N PRO A 138 16.63 -8.08 -9.85
CA PRO A 138 15.94 -9.36 -9.93
C PRO A 138 16.01 -10.21 -8.65
N ASP A 139 17.11 -10.13 -7.90
CA ASP A 139 17.34 -10.83 -6.62
C ASP A 139 16.48 -10.30 -5.46
N GLU A 140 15.86 -9.12 -5.62
CA GLU A 140 14.96 -8.54 -4.61
C GLU A 140 13.51 -8.98 -4.81
N VAL A 141 13.18 -9.54 -5.98
CA VAL A 141 11.81 -9.93 -6.36
C VAL A 141 11.47 -11.27 -5.73
N ILE A 142 10.44 -11.27 -4.87
CA ILE A 142 9.90 -12.49 -4.25
C ILE A 142 8.73 -13.06 -5.06
N TYR A 143 8.09 -12.23 -5.88
CA TYR A 143 7.02 -12.66 -6.77
C TYR A 143 6.94 -11.74 -7.99
N GLN A 144 6.80 -12.34 -9.18
CA GLN A 144 6.53 -11.62 -10.43
C GLN A 144 5.14 -12.04 -10.92
N ARG A 145 4.26 -11.06 -11.10
CA ARG A 145 2.92 -11.26 -11.66
C ARG A 145 3.05 -11.46 -13.17
N ILE A 146 2.48 -12.55 -13.66
CA ILE A 146 2.37 -12.79 -15.10
C ILE A 146 1.19 -11.96 -15.59
N ILE A 147 1.47 -10.82 -16.21
CA ILE A 147 0.46 -10.05 -16.92
C ILE A 147 0.45 -10.60 -18.34
N THR A 148 -0.56 -11.40 -18.68
CA THR A 148 -0.80 -11.77 -20.07
C THR A 148 -1.19 -10.48 -20.79
N ALA A 149 -0.37 -10.03 -21.74
CA ALA A 149 -0.75 -8.95 -22.63
C ALA A 149 -2.00 -9.40 -23.40
N GLY A 150 -3.12 -8.71 -23.18
CA GLY A 150 -4.31 -8.83 -24.01
C GLY A 150 -4.14 -8.06 -25.31
#